data_AF-A0A182FQI9-F1
#
_entry.id   AF-A0A182FQI9-F1
#
_cell.length_a   1.000
_cell.length_b   1.000
_cell.length_c   1.000
_cell.angle_alpha   90.00
_cell.angle_beta   90.00
_cell.angle_gamma   90.00
#
_symmetry.space_group_name_H-M   'P 1'
#
loop_
_entity.id
_entity.type
_entity.pdbx_description
1 polymer ?
#
loop_
_entity_poly.entity_id
_entity_poly.type
_entity_poly.pdbx_seq_one_letter_code
_entity_poly.pdbx_strand_id
1 'polypeptide(L)'
;MSLFFNAETKRFESTLPDSKYNRNVFLDVRPISEEDADPSTADRQAGLQGKAPHAFSNRVGFPPLTPREAFVDHFVSDATAPRVQNMVYESSRPIYLVLRALGVMPYTRLAKGESVFALSSPAMFYCAAFFILLTIYLQFIALSRIEIVRTLEGRFEEAVIAYLFIVNILPILIIPLMWYETRKVASIMNGWADFEIVYRKTAGRELELRLRTKAMVIAVLLPILCSLSVAITHVTMVDFRLLQVIPYCILDTITYMMGGYWYMTCETLSTTAKILADDFQKALRHVGPAAKVSEYRSLWLRLSKLSRDTGFATCYTFTFICLYLFFIITLSIYGLMSQISDGFGVKDIGLAVTAFCSVGLLFYICDEAHYASFNVRTNFQKKLLMVELSWMNTDAQTEINMFLRATEMNPSSINLGGFFDVNRTLFKSLLATMVTYLVVLLQFQISIPDEPSAMLLHNRTTLS
;
A
#
# COMPACT_ATOMS: atom_id res chain seq x y z
N MET A 1 36.98 27.59 -15.31
CA MET A 1 36.18 28.38 -14.34
C MET A 1 35.83 27.47 -13.17
N SER A 2 36.65 27.51 -12.12
CA SER A 2 36.40 26.83 -10.84
C SER A 2 35.99 27.88 -9.81
N LEU A 3 34.96 27.61 -9.03
CA LEU A 3 34.71 28.32 -7.78
C LEU A 3 34.39 27.30 -6.69
N PHE A 4 35.42 27.02 -5.90
CA PHE A 4 35.34 26.61 -4.50
C PHE A 4 34.71 27.74 -3.68
N PHE A 5 33.98 27.41 -2.62
CA PHE A 5 34.26 27.97 -1.29
C PHE A 5 33.60 27.12 -0.20
N ASN A 6 34.42 26.75 0.78
CA ASN A 6 34.04 26.09 2.04
C ASN A 6 34.57 26.98 3.18
N ALA A 7 33.79 27.05 4.26
CA ALA A 7 34.11 27.42 5.65
C ALA A 7 34.90 28.71 5.97
N GLU A 8 34.38 29.55 6.88
CA GLU A 8 34.92 29.69 8.25
C GLU A 8 34.17 30.71 9.13
N THR A 9 33.71 30.20 10.26
CA THR A 9 33.67 30.75 11.63
C THR A 9 34.30 32.14 11.90
N LYS A 10 33.51 33.05 12.47
CA LYS A 10 34.00 34.02 13.48
C LYS A 10 32.97 34.23 14.60
N ARG A 11 33.40 33.91 15.84
CA ARG A 11 32.78 34.36 17.09
C ARG A 11 32.95 35.87 17.24
N PHE A 12 31.94 36.54 17.77
CA PHE A 12 32.11 37.80 18.48
C PHE A 12 31.12 37.84 19.65
N GLU A 13 31.67 37.89 20.87
CA GLU A 13 30.96 38.23 22.10
C GLU A 13 30.79 39.75 22.16
N SER A 14 29.61 40.22 22.56
CA SER A 14 29.43 41.55 23.17
C SER A 14 28.23 41.52 24.11
N THR A 15 28.48 42.03 25.31
CA THR A 15 27.68 42.01 26.53
C THR A 15 26.71 43.21 26.66
N LEU A 16 25.45 42.91 27.03
CA LEU A 16 24.45 43.70 27.84
C LEU A 16 23.87 45.04 27.28
N PRO A 17 22.70 45.57 27.77
CA PRO A 17 21.85 45.15 28.90
C PRO A 17 20.29 45.06 28.66
N ASP A 18 19.59 44.67 29.73
CA ASP A 18 18.17 44.37 29.96
C ASP A 18 17.05 45.24 29.33
N SER A 19 15.93 44.58 29.00
CA SER A 19 14.57 45.17 28.99
C SER A 19 13.45 44.11 29.09
N LYS A 20 13.03 43.82 30.34
CA LYS A 20 11.67 43.67 30.87
C LYS A 20 10.51 43.07 30.01
N TYR A 21 9.87 42.06 30.63
CA TYR A 21 8.44 41.67 30.59
C TYR A 21 7.87 40.98 29.33
N ASN A 22 7.70 39.65 29.39
CA ASN A 22 6.38 39.05 29.69
C ASN A 22 6.46 37.53 29.96
N ARG A 23 5.85 37.15 31.09
CA ARG A 23 5.76 35.80 31.63
C ARG A 23 4.98 34.85 30.70
N ASN A 24 5.63 33.79 30.27
CA ASN A 24 4.96 32.53 29.94
C ASN A 24 4.66 31.80 31.25
N VAL A 25 3.38 31.68 31.60
CA VAL A 25 2.90 30.81 32.67
C VAL A 25 2.80 29.40 32.08
N PHE A 26 3.87 28.62 32.25
CA PHE A 26 3.80 27.17 32.14
C PHE A 26 3.65 26.60 33.55
N LEU A 27 2.63 25.77 33.73
CA LEU A 27 2.35 25.02 34.95
C LEU A 27 3.54 24.09 35.26
N ASP A 28 4.22 24.41 36.35
CA ASP A 28 5.31 23.66 36.95
C ASP A 28 4.70 22.49 37.74
N VAL A 29 4.66 21.30 37.15
CA VAL A 29 4.27 20.07 37.85
C VAL A 29 5.53 19.51 38.50
N ARG A 30 5.67 19.73 39.81
CA ARG A 30 6.73 19.10 40.62
C ARG A 30 6.51 17.58 40.65
N PRO A 31 7.55 16.75 40.43
CA PRO A 31 7.46 15.32 40.66
C PRO A 31 7.37 15.03 42.16
N ILE A 32 6.44 14.15 42.53
CA ILE A 32 6.28 13.62 43.89
C ILE A 32 7.51 12.77 44.21
N SER A 33 8.16 13.07 45.33
CA SER A 33 9.32 12.38 45.88
C SER A 33 8.94 10.99 46.41
N GLU A 34 9.73 9.99 46.05
CA GLU A 34 9.76 8.65 46.64
C GLU A 34 10.34 8.72 48.06
N GLU A 35 9.48 8.89 49.07
CA GLU A 35 9.80 8.60 50.47
C GLU A 35 8.47 8.60 51.24
N ASP A 36 7.84 7.43 51.33
CA ASP A 36 6.91 6.99 52.38
C ASP A 36 6.23 5.68 51.92
N ALA A 37 6.94 4.57 52.05
CA ALA A 37 6.34 3.24 51.98
C ALA A 37 7.11 2.31 52.92
N ASP A 38 6.74 2.35 54.20
CA ASP A 38 7.16 1.32 55.16
C ASP A 38 6.07 0.25 55.28
N PRO A 39 6.43 -1.06 55.34
CA PRO A 39 5.52 -2.17 55.11
C PRO A 39 5.05 -2.79 56.43
N SER A 40 3.75 -3.02 56.60
CA SER A 40 3.27 -4.02 57.57
C SER A 40 1.84 -4.46 57.29
N THR A 41 1.57 -5.73 57.63
CA THR A 41 0.33 -6.50 57.53
C THR A 41 -0.01 -7.02 56.11
N ALA A 42 0.57 -8.14 55.70
CA ALA A 42 0.29 -9.54 56.09
C ALA A 42 -0.85 -10.19 55.27
N ASP A 43 -0.41 -11.11 54.40
CA ASP A 43 -0.93 -12.47 54.28
C ASP A 43 -2.44 -12.72 54.40
N ARG A 44 -3.05 -13.10 53.26
CA ARG A 44 -3.58 -14.46 53.06
C ARG A 44 -4.30 -14.56 51.71
N GLN A 45 -3.63 -15.17 50.73
CA GLN A 45 -4.09 -16.37 50.02
C GLN A 45 -3.16 -16.64 48.83
N ALA A 46 -2.07 -17.33 49.12
CA ALA A 46 -1.39 -18.17 48.14
C ALA A 46 -2.21 -19.45 47.97
N GLY A 47 -2.50 -19.82 46.73
CA GLY A 47 -3.24 -21.03 46.41
C GLY A 47 -3.37 -21.30 44.91
N LEU A 48 -2.25 -21.72 44.31
CA LEU A 48 -2.12 -22.58 43.12
C LEU A 48 -2.16 -21.95 41.70
N GLN A 49 -0.95 -21.60 41.25
CA GLN A 49 -0.28 -21.96 39.98
C GLN A 49 -1.16 -22.49 38.84
N GLY A 50 -1.03 -21.94 37.63
CA GLY A 50 0.05 -22.40 36.73
C GLY A 50 0.38 -21.46 35.57
N LYS A 51 1.69 -21.32 35.37
CA LYS A 51 2.47 -20.47 34.45
C LYS A 51 2.13 -20.58 32.95
N ALA A 52 2.30 -19.46 32.25
CA ALA A 52 2.77 -19.39 30.86
C ALA A 52 3.87 -18.30 30.72
N PRO A 53 4.83 -18.42 29.77
CA PRO A 53 6.18 -17.89 29.94
C PRO A 53 6.43 -16.52 29.29
N HIS A 54 7.33 -15.76 29.94
CA HIS A 54 8.24 -14.72 29.46
C HIS A 54 7.98 -14.06 28.09
N ALA A 55 7.43 -12.84 28.13
CA ALA A 55 7.58 -11.86 27.06
C ALA A 55 8.76 -10.93 27.37
N PHE A 56 9.63 -10.78 26.36
CA PHE A 56 10.80 -9.91 26.33
C PHE A 56 10.46 -8.45 26.71
N SER A 57 11.23 -7.90 27.65
CA SER A 57 11.25 -6.47 27.98
C SER A 57 11.95 -5.70 26.86
N ASN A 58 11.19 -4.91 26.09
CA ASN A 58 11.75 -3.92 25.16
C ASN A 58 11.81 -2.56 25.86
N ARG A 59 13.04 -2.16 26.23
CA ARG A 59 13.43 -0.79 26.58
C ARG A 59 13.47 0.08 25.32
N VAL A 60 12.35 0.67 24.93
CA VAL A 60 12.32 1.94 24.18
C VAL A 60 10.97 2.61 24.44
N GLY A 61 11.01 3.86 24.89
CA GLY A 61 9.86 4.60 25.41
C GLY A 61 8.77 4.91 24.38
N PHE A 62 7.91 3.94 24.13
CA PHE A 62 6.55 4.17 23.65
C PHE A 62 5.60 4.18 24.86
N PRO A 63 4.58 5.05 24.90
CA PRO A 63 3.55 4.99 25.93
C PRO A 63 2.90 3.59 25.90
N PRO A 64 2.57 3.00 27.05
CA PRO A 64 1.96 1.67 27.10
C PRO A 64 0.68 1.67 26.28
N LEU A 65 0.53 0.64 25.44
CA LEU A 65 -0.71 0.33 24.75
C LEU A 65 -1.83 0.29 25.80
N THR A 66 -2.72 1.28 25.76
CA THR A 66 -3.92 1.29 26.60
C THR A 66 -4.68 -0.01 26.36
N PRO A 67 -5.05 -0.76 27.40
CA PRO A 67 -5.86 -1.96 27.24
C PRO A 67 -7.11 -1.66 26.43
N ARG A 68 -7.48 -2.61 25.59
CA ARG A 68 -8.61 -2.62 24.65
C ARG A 68 -9.99 -2.48 25.31
N GLU A 69 -10.04 -2.11 26.58
CA GLU A 69 -11.20 -2.18 27.48
C GLU A 69 -11.86 -0.81 27.73
N ALA A 70 -11.24 0.30 27.31
CA ALA A 70 -11.82 1.65 27.53
C ALA A 70 -13.03 1.99 26.61
N PHE A 71 -13.45 1.09 25.72
CA PHE A 71 -14.55 1.33 24.76
C PHE A 71 -15.49 0.15 24.55
N VAL A 72 -15.53 -0.81 25.49
CA VAL A 72 -16.48 -1.92 25.42
C VAL A 72 -17.60 -1.69 26.43
N ASP A 73 -18.63 -0.93 26.01
CA ASP A 73 -19.92 -1.01 26.68
C ASP A 73 -20.48 -2.43 26.49
N HIS A 74 -20.97 -3.02 27.59
CA HIS A 74 -21.58 -4.34 27.63
C HIS A 74 -22.73 -4.47 26.61
N PHE A 75 -22.53 -5.27 25.56
CA PHE A 75 -23.61 -5.72 24.69
C PHE A 75 -24.32 -6.91 25.33
N VAL A 76 -25.58 -6.68 25.75
CA VAL A 76 -26.53 -7.73 26.08
C VAL A 76 -26.80 -8.56 24.81
N SER A 77 -26.72 -9.88 24.96
CA SER A 77 -26.99 -10.86 23.91
C SER A 77 -28.46 -10.86 23.53
N ASP A 78 -28.84 -10.10 22.50
CA ASP A 78 -30.16 -10.22 21.88
C ASP A 78 -30.06 -11.02 20.57
N ALA A 79 -30.74 -12.16 20.52
CA ALA A 79 -30.73 -13.13 19.43
C ALA A 79 -31.51 -12.67 18.17
N THR A 80 -31.78 -11.38 18.06
CA THR A 80 -32.58 -10.73 16.99
C THR A 80 -31.86 -9.51 16.40
N ALA A 81 -30.53 -9.48 16.42
CA ALA A 81 -29.76 -8.43 15.76
C ALA A 81 -30.01 -8.48 14.22
N PRO A 82 -30.43 -7.35 13.60
CA PRO A 82 -30.61 -7.29 12.15
C PRO A 82 -29.28 -7.62 11.45
N ARG A 83 -29.35 -8.36 10.33
CA ARG A 83 -28.18 -8.64 9.47
C ARG A 83 -27.43 -7.34 9.22
N VAL A 84 -26.22 -7.21 9.74
CA VAL A 84 -25.33 -6.08 9.44
C VAL A 84 -24.98 -6.18 7.95
N GLN A 85 -25.65 -5.38 7.14
CA GLN A 85 -25.33 -5.23 5.72
C GLN A 85 -24.03 -4.42 5.62
N ASN A 86 -22.93 -5.13 5.37
CA ASN A 86 -21.61 -4.53 5.15
C ASN A 86 -21.55 -3.96 3.72
N MET A 87 -22.01 -2.73 3.51
CA MET A 87 -22.14 -2.12 2.17
C MET A 87 -20.78 -1.98 1.46
N VAL A 88 -19.74 -1.64 2.20
CA VAL A 88 -18.34 -1.57 1.73
C VAL A 88 -17.87 -2.92 1.21
N TYR A 89 -18.17 -4.00 1.96
CA TYR A 89 -17.79 -5.35 1.56
C TYR A 89 -18.56 -5.80 0.32
N GLU A 90 -19.87 -5.56 0.26
CA GLU A 90 -20.67 -5.94 -0.90
C GLU A 90 -20.25 -5.20 -2.17
N SER A 91 -19.80 -3.95 -2.03
CA SER A 91 -19.30 -3.14 -3.14
C SER A 91 -17.99 -3.66 -3.73
N SER A 92 -17.12 -4.25 -2.91
CA SER A 92 -15.80 -4.76 -3.29
C SER A 92 -15.73 -6.28 -3.45
N ARG A 93 -16.83 -6.99 -3.14
CA ARG A 93 -16.97 -8.46 -3.19
C ARG A 93 -16.45 -9.10 -4.49
N PRO A 94 -16.71 -8.57 -5.70
CA PRO A 94 -16.26 -9.22 -6.94
C PRO A 94 -14.75 -9.42 -7.00
N ILE A 95 -13.97 -8.43 -6.55
CA ILE A 95 -12.50 -8.50 -6.54
C ILE A 95 -12.02 -9.53 -5.53
N TYR A 96 -12.60 -9.53 -4.33
CA TYR A 96 -12.24 -10.51 -3.31
C TYR A 96 -12.54 -11.95 -3.74
N LEU A 97 -13.61 -12.18 -4.51
CA LEU A 97 -13.93 -13.50 -5.03
C LEU A 97 -12.86 -13.98 -6.02
N VAL A 98 -12.42 -13.11 -6.92
CA VAL A 98 -11.36 -13.45 -7.89
C VAL A 98 -10.03 -13.71 -7.17
N LEU A 99 -9.62 -12.84 -6.24
CA LEU A 99 -8.39 -13.04 -5.45
C LEU A 99 -8.42 -14.31 -4.60
N ARG A 100 -9.60 -14.70 -4.10
CA ARG A 100 -9.77 -15.98 -3.40
C ARG A 100 -9.69 -17.17 -4.35
N ALA A 101 -10.26 -17.08 -5.55
CA ALA A 101 -10.16 -18.11 -6.56
C ALA A 101 -8.70 -18.32 -7.02
N LEU A 102 -7.89 -17.25 -7.03
CA LEU A 102 -6.46 -17.30 -7.33
C LEU A 102 -5.58 -17.72 -6.13
N GLY A 103 -6.18 -18.10 -5.00
CA GLY A 103 -5.45 -18.57 -3.81
C GLY A 103 -4.73 -17.48 -3.00
N VAL A 104 -4.93 -16.19 -3.33
CA VAL A 104 -4.21 -15.07 -2.72
C VAL A 104 -4.78 -14.71 -1.34
N MET A 105 -6.11 -14.82 -1.15
CA MET A 105 -6.80 -14.38 0.07
C MET A 105 -7.57 -15.52 0.78
N PRO A 106 -6.95 -16.23 1.74
CA PRO A 106 -7.55 -17.31 2.51
C PRO A 106 -8.35 -16.81 3.73
N TYR A 107 -9.32 -15.89 3.56
CA TYR A 107 -10.20 -15.49 4.66
C TYR A 107 -11.51 -16.28 4.65
N THR A 108 -12.04 -16.56 5.84
CA THR A 108 -13.36 -17.17 6.02
C THR A 108 -14.28 -16.15 6.65
N ARG A 109 -15.48 -15.97 6.07
CA ARG A 109 -16.50 -15.09 6.63
C ARG A 109 -17.47 -15.91 7.47
N LEU A 110 -17.61 -15.58 8.75
CA LEU A 110 -18.55 -16.25 9.66
C LEU A 110 -19.99 -15.82 9.35
N ALA A 111 -20.97 -16.60 9.82
CA ALA A 111 -22.41 -16.34 9.61
C ALA A 111 -22.87 -14.96 10.11
N LYS A 112 -22.14 -14.36 11.06
CA LYS A 112 -22.38 -13.00 11.59
C LYS A 112 -21.81 -11.87 10.71
N GLY A 113 -21.10 -12.20 9.64
CA GLY A 113 -20.54 -11.22 8.70
C GLY A 113 -19.10 -10.80 8.99
N GLU A 114 -18.50 -11.26 10.09
CA GLU A 114 -17.11 -11.03 10.46
C GLU A 114 -16.15 -11.83 9.56
N SER A 115 -15.05 -11.19 9.17
CA SER A 115 -13.97 -11.84 8.42
C SER A 115 -12.88 -12.29 9.38
N VAL A 116 -12.58 -13.60 9.38
CA VAL A 116 -11.55 -14.19 10.24
C VAL A 116 -10.58 -15.00 9.39
N PHE A 117 -9.29 -14.87 9.71
CA PHE A 117 -8.25 -15.72 9.17
C PHE A 117 -7.93 -16.85 10.15
N ALA A 118 -8.09 -18.09 9.69
CA ALA A 118 -7.67 -19.27 10.43
C ALA A 118 -6.85 -20.17 9.51
N LEU A 119 -5.65 -20.57 9.97
CA LEU A 119 -4.76 -21.47 9.22
C LEU A 119 -5.41 -22.85 8.98
N SER A 120 -6.28 -23.30 9.90
CA SER A 120 -6.99 -24.57 9.79
C SER A 120 -8.34 -24.46 9.05
N SER A 121 -8.49 -23.50 8.14
CA SER A 121 -9.75 -23.33 7.39
C SER A 121 -9.74 -24.12 6.07
N PRO A 122 -10.91 -24.61 5.59
CA PRO A 122 -11.02 -25.24 4.27
C PRO A 122 -10.56 -24.32 3.14
N ALA A 123 -10.73 -23.00 3.31
CA ALA A 123 -10.24 -22.00 2.37
C ALA A 123 -8.70 -21.95 2.31
N MET A 124 -8.03 -22.05 3.46
CA MET A 124 -6.56 -22.13 3.51
C MET A 124 -6.03 -23.40 2.84
N PHE A 125 -6.70 -24.55 3.04
CA PHE A 125 -6.31 -25.80 2.38
C PHE A 125 -6.37 -25.69 0.86
N TYR A 126 -7.45 -25.12 0.30
CA TYR A 126 -7.55 -24.85 -1.13
C TYR A 126 -6.42 -23.94 -1.63
N CYS A 127 -6.17 -22.83 -0.93
CA CYS A 127 -5.12 -21.88 -1.32
C CYS A 127 -3.73 -22.54 -1.26
N ALA A 128 -3.46 -23.36 -0.24
CA ALA A 128 -2.21 -24.11 -0.11
C ALA A 128 -2.02 -25.13 -1.23
N ALA A 129 -3.05 -25.92 -1.55
CA ALA A 129 -3.01 -26.87 -2.65
C ALA A 129 -2.77 -26.18 -4.00
N PHE A 130 -3.49 -25.08 -4.27
CA PHE A 130 -3.31 -24.28 -5.48
C PHE A 130 -1.88 -23.70 -5.57
N PHE A 131 -1.36 -23.15 -4.48
CA PHE A 131 -0.01 -22.60 -4.43
C PHE A 131 1.07 -23.66 -4.67
N ILE A 132 0.93 -24.86 -4.08
CA ILE A 132 1.87 -25.97 -4.28
C ILE A 132 1.86 -26.40 -5.74
N LEU A 133 0.69 -26.60 -6.33
CA LEU A 133 0.56 -26.98 -7.75
C LEU A 133 1.15 -25.92 -8.68
N LEU A 134 0.85 -24.64 -8.44
CA LEU A 134 1.39 -23.53 -9.21
C LEU A 134 2.92 -23.45 -9.07
N THR A 135 3.45 -23.65 -7.87
CA THR A 135 4.90 -23.63 -7.61
C THR A 135 5.62 -24.78 -8.32
N ILE A 136 5.07 -26.00 -8.27
CA ILE A 136 5.63 -27.16 -8.99
C ILE A 136 5.68 -26.88 -10.50
N TYR A 137 4.59 -26.34 -11.05
CA TYR A 137 4.50 -26.01 -12.47
C TYR A 137 5.51 -24.92 -12.86
N LEU A 138 5.62 -23.85 -12.07
CA LEU A 138 6.58 -22.78 -12.29
C LEU A 138 8.03 -23.26 -12.18
N GLN A 139 8.34 -24.16 -11.24
CA GLN A 139 9.67 -24.76 -11.11
C GLN A 139 10.03 -25.58 -12.35
N PHE A 140 9.10 -26.38 -12.87
CA PHE A 140 9.32 -27.12 -14.12
C PHE A 140 9.64 -26.18 -15.30
N ILE A 141 8.88 -25.08 -15.44
CA ILE A 141 9.13 -24.07 -16.48
C ILE A 141 10.47 -23.38 -16.26
N ALA A 142 10.77 -22.94 -15.03
CA ALA A 142 11.99 -22.25 -14.68
C ALA A 142 13.24 -23.09 -15.00
N LEU A 143 13.24 -24.37 -14.65
CA LEU A 143 14.34 -25.28 -14.98
C LEU A 143 14.54 -25.41 -16.49
N SER A 144 13.44 -25.61 -17.24
CA SER A 144 13.51 -25.67 -18.71
C SER A 144 14.04 -24.37 -19.34
N ARG A 145 13.75 -23.22 -18.71
CA ARG A 145 14.19 -21.91 -19.20
C ARG A 145 15.63 -21.61 -18.83
N ILE A 146 16.07 -21.97 -17.63
CA ILE A 146 17.46 -21.79 -17.20
C ILE A 146 18.40 -22.60 -18.10
N GLU A 147 18.00 -23.79 -18.52
CA GLU A 147 18.75 -24.61 -19.48
C GLU A 147 18.87 -23.93 -20.85
N ILE A 148 17.79 -23.31 -21.34
CA ILE A 148 17.79 -22.50 -22.58
C ILE A 148 18.67 -21.25 -22.41
N VAL A 149 18.55 -20.52 -21.29
CA VAL A 149 19.37 -19.32 -21.00
C VAL A 149 20.86 -19.67 -20.96
N ARG A 150 21.23 -20.82 -20.40
CA ARG A 150 22.62 -21.28 -20.31
C ARG A 150 23.22 -21.74 -21.64
N THR A 151 22.37 -22.11 -22.61
CA THR A 151 22.78 -22.60 -23.93
C THR A 151 22.73 -21.51 -25.00
N LEU A 152 22.12 -20.38 -24.70
CA LEU A 152 22.16 -19.18 -25.54
C LEU A 152 23.54 -18.51 -25.44
N GLU A 153 24.43 -18.85 -26.37
CA GLU A 153 25.59 -18.01 -26.77
C GLU A 153 25.15 -16.84 -27.68
N GLY A 154 23.93 -16.33 -27.45
CA GLY A 154 23.25 -15.36 -28.30
C GLY A 154 23.61 -13.91 -27.99
N ARG A 155 23.33 -13.02 -28.95
CA ARG A 155 23.43 -11.56 -28.81
C ARG A 155 22.77 -11.12 -27.50
N PHE A 156 23.38 -10.13 -26.85
CA PHE A 156 22.99 -9.59 -25.54
C PHE A 156 21.46 -9.33 -25.37
N GLU A 157 20.74 -8.97 -26.43
CA GLU A 157 19.28 -8.80 -26.45
C GLU A 157 18.48 -10.06 -26.08
N GLU A 158 18.91 -11.23 -26.55
CA GLU A 158 18.23 -12.51 -26.27
C GLU A 158 18.36 -12.87 -24.78
N ALA A 159 19.48 -12.49 -24.17
CA ALA A 159 19.69 -12.64 -22.73
C ALA A 159 18.72 -11.77 -21.91
N VAL A 160 18.50 -10.51 -22.31
CA VAL A 160 17.55 -9.59 -21.61
C VAL A 160 16.13 -10.17 -21.62
N ILE A 161 15.69 -10.68 -22.76
CA ILE A 161 14.38 -11.34 -22.90
C ILE A 161 14.29 -12.58 -22.00
N ALA A 162 15.34 -13.39 -21.95
CA ALA A 162 15.39 -14.57 -21.11
C ALA A 162 15.32 -14.21 -19.61
N TYR A 163 16.00 -13.13 -19.18
CA TYR A 163 15.87 -12.60 -17.82
C TYR A 163 14.47 -12.11 -17.51
N LEU A 164 13.81 -11.43 -18.44
CA LEU A 164 12.44 -10.94 -18.27
C LEU A 164 11.45 -12.08 -17.96
N PHE A 165 11.62 -13.26 -18.59
CA PHE A 165 10.83 -14.45 -18.27
C PHE A 165 11.05 -15.00 -16.88
N ILE A 166 12.29 -14.97 -16.38
CA ILE A 166 12.60 -15.41 -15.01
C ILE A 166 11.95 -14.45 -14.01
N VAL A 167 12.03 -13.15 -14.28
CA VAL A 167 11.47 -12.11 -13.42
C VAL A 167 9.96 -12.18 -13.36
N ASN A 168 9.30 -12.51 -14.47
CA ASN A 168 7.85 -12.72 -14.52
C ASN A 168 7.36 -13.90 -13.67
N ILE A 169 8.25 -14.72 -13.10
CA ILE A 169 7.90 -15.76 -12.12
C ILE A 169 7.82 -15.17 -10.71
N LEU A 170 8.54 -14.07 -10.41
CA LEU A 170 8.61 -13.46 -9.08
C LEU A 170 7.26 -13.12 -8.43
N PRO A 171 6.19 -12.72 -9.17
CA PRO A 171 4.87 -12.49 -8.58
C PRO A 171 4.30 -13.66 -7.78
N ILE A 172 4.85 -14.88 -7.90
CA ILE A 172 4.51 -16.01 -7.03
C ILE A 172 4.69 -15.68 -5.53
N LEU A 173 5.62 -14.77 -5.20
CA LEU A 173 5.87 -14.32 -3.83
C LEU A 173 4.74 -13.47 -3.23
N ILE A 174 3.85 -12.92 -4.06
CA ILE A 174 2.67 -12.16 -3.60
C ILE A 174 1.76 -13.05 -2.75
N ILE A 175 1.59 -14.33 -3.12
CA ILE A 175 0.69 -15.26 -2.42
C ILE A 175 1.10 -15.43 -0.94
N PRO A 176 2.32 -15.88 -0.59
CA PRO A 176 2.71 -16.04 0.80
C PRO A 176 2.80 -14.71 1.56
N LEU A 177 3.20 -13.62 0.91
CA LEU A 177 3.18 -12.28 1.53
C LEU A 177 1.76 -11.89 1.94
N MET A 178 0.78 -12.12 1.06
CA MET A 178 -0.62 -11.85 1.36
C MET A 178 -1.16 -12.76 2.46
N TRP A 179 -0.77 -14.03 2.55
CA TRP A 179 -1.19 -14.90 3.66
C TRP A 179 -0.69 -14.39 5.01
N TYR A 180 0.54 -13.88 5.06
CA TYR A 180 1.08 -13.24 6.26
C TYR A 180 0.28 -11.99 6.65
N GLU A 181 -0.13 -11.20 5.65
CA GLU A 181 -0.88 -9.95 5.84
C GLU A 181 -2.39 -10.13 6.01
N THR A 182 -2.94 -11.31 5.69
CA THR A 182 -4.39 -11.57 5.65
C THR A 182 -5.09 -11.28 6.98
N ARG A 183 -4.42 -11.52 8.12
CA ARG A 183 -4.96 -11.18 9.45
C ARG A 183 -5.23 -9.67 9.61
N LYS A 184 -4.30 -8.84 9.13
CA LYS A 184 -4.42 -7.39 9.18
C LYS A 184 -5.50 -6.90 8.22
N VAL A 185 -5.55 -7.47 7.01
CA VAL A 185 -6.59 -7.18 6.02
C VAL A 185 -7.98 -7.52 6.57
N ALA A 186 -8.15 -8.68 7.21
CA ALA A 186 -9.41 -9.06 7.85
C ALA A 186 -9.81 -8.08 8.97
N SER A 187 -8.84 -7.58 9.76
CA SER A 187 -9.08 -6.55 10.76
C SER A 187 -9.59 -5.23 10.16
N ILE A 188 -9.07 -4.84 8.99
CA ILE A 188 -9.55 -3.63 8.27
C ILE A 188 -10.98 -3.84 7.79
N MET A 189 -11.30 -5.01 7.23
CA MET A 189 -12.66 -5.33 6.78
C MET A 189 -13.67 -5.23 7.94
N ASN A 190 -13.29 -5.71 9.13
CA ASN A 190 -14.13 -5.57 10.32
C ASN A 190 -14.20 -4.10 10.79
N GLY A 191 -13.10 -3.35 10.72
CA GLY A 191 -13.09 -1.92 11.03
C GLY A 191 -14.00 -1.08 10.11
N TRP A 192 -14.19 -1.49 8.86
CA TRP A 192 -15.19 -0.90 7.96
C TRP A 192 -16.63 -1.16 8.41
N ALA A 193 -16.93 -2.38 8.89
CA ALA A 193 -18.26 -2.68 9.43
C ALA A 193 -18.55 -1.83 10.69
N ASP A 194 -17.58 -1.67 11.58
CA ASP A 194 -17.71 -0.78 12.75
C ASP A 194 -17.93 0.67 12.33
N PHE A 195 -17.20 1.14 11.31
CA PHE A 195 -17.36 2.49 10.77
C PHE A 195 -18.77 2.72 10.21
N GLU A 196 -19.32 1.77 9.44
CA GLU A 196 -20.68 1.86 8.89
C GLU A 196 -21.75 1.97 9.99
N ILE A 197 -21.61 1.23 11.08
CA ILE A 197 -22.53 1.27 12.22
C ILE A 197 -22.50 2.67 12.88
N VAL A 198 -21.31 3.21 13.13
CA VAL A 198 -21.16 4.54 13.74
C VAL A 198 -21.66 5.62 12.79
N TYR A 199 -21.34 5.53 11.51
CA TYR A 199 -21.80 6.48 10.49
C TYR A 199 -23.33 6.53 10.40
N ARG A 200 -23.98 5.37 10.39
CA ARG A 200 -25.45 5.26 10.38
C ARG A 200 -26.08 5.94 11.61
N LYS A 201 -25.48 5.78 12.79
CA LYS A 201 -25.94 6.43 14.02
C LYS A 201 -25.78 7.95 13.98
N THR A 202 -24.67 8.47 13.45
CA THR A 202 -24.39 9.92 13.43
C THR A 202 -25.12 10.66 12.32
N ALA A 203 -25.10 10.13 11.10
CA ALA A 203 -25.66 10.78 9.91
C ALA A 203 -27.13 10.42 9.65
N GLY A 204 -27.67 9.40 10.31
CA GLY A 204 -29.06 8.95 10.15
C GLY A 204 -29.36 8.30 8.79
N ARG A 205 -28.33 8.02 7.99
CA ARG A 205 -28.44 7.42 6.65
C ARG A 205 -27.42 6.31 6.44
N GLU A 206 -27.70 5.43 5.51
CA GLU A 206 -26.74 4.40 5.09
C GLU A 206 -25.64 5.00 4.22
N LEU A 207 -24.45 4.40 4.26
CA LEU A 207 -23.32 4.83 3.43
C LEU A 207 -23.53 4.36 1.99
N GLU A 208 -24.02 5.25 1.11
CA GLU A 208 -24.29 4.93 -0.29
C GLU A 208 -23.01 4.84 -1.13
N LEU A 209 -22.41 3.65 -1.19
CA LEU A 209 -21.27 3.36 -2.07
C LEU A 209 -21.73 2.76 -3.39
N ARG A 210 -21.82 3.57 -4.46
CA ARG A 210 -22.13 3.09 -5.81
C ARG A 210 -20.90 2.52 -6.54
N LEU A 211 -20.13 1.65 -5.86
CA LEU A 211 -18.86 1.13 -6.35
C LEU A 211 -18.94 -0.29 -6.92
N ARG A 212 -20.06 -1.00 -6.70
CA ARG A 212 -20.24 -2.40 -7.12
C ARG A 212 -20.12 -2.61 -8.64
N THR A 213 -20.70 -1.72 -9.45
CA THR A 213 -20.61 -1.81 -10.91
C THR A 213 -19.17 -1.64 -11.38
N LYS A 214 -18.45 -0.67 -10.81
CA LYS A 214 -17.01 -0.48 -11.10
C LYS A 214 -16.20 -1.72 -10.70
N ALA A 215 -16.45 -2.28 -9.51
CA ALA A 215 -15.76 -3.48 -9.04
C ALA A 215 -16.01 -4.70 -9.93
N MET A 216 -17.25 -4.88 -10.43
CA MET A 216 -17.59 -5.93 -11.38
C MET A 216 -16.87 -5.76 -12.71
N VAL A 217 -16.84 -4.55 -13.26
CA VAL A 217 -16.13 -4.25 -14.50
C VAL A 217 -14.64 -4.54 -14.34
N ILE A 218 -14.02 -4.09 -13.25
CA ILE A 218 -12.60 -4.36 -12.98
C ILE A 218 -12.35 -5.87 -12.83
N ALA A 219 -13.17 -6.58 -12.07
CA ALA A 219 -12.99 -8.02 -11.81
C ALA A 219 -13.10 -8.89 -13.07
N VAL A 220 -13.79 -8.42 -14.12
CA VAL A 220 -13.95 -9.16 -15.39
C VAL A 220 -12.99 -8.65 -16.46
N LEU A 221 -12.91 -7.33 -16.66
CA LEU A 221 -12.12 -6.73 -17.73
C LEU A 221 -10.62 -6.85 -17.47
N LEU A 222 -10.18 -6.73 -16.21
CA LEU A 222 -8.76 -6.73 -15.87
C LEU A 222 -8.11 -8.10 -16.15
N PRO A 223 -8.65 -9.25 -15.72
CA PRO A 223 -8.07 -10.56 -16.08
C PRO A 223 -8.04 -10.83 -17.59
N ILE A 224 -9.05 -10.37 -18.34
CA ILE A 224 -9.09 -10.51 -19.81
C ILE A 224 -7.97 -9.70 -20.44
N LEU A 225 -7.79 -8.44 -20.01
CA LEU A 225 -6.75 -7.56 -20.51
C LEU A 225 -5.34 -8.11 -20.20
N CYS A 226 -5.12 -8.63 -18.99
CA CYS A 226 -3.86 -9.27 -18.60
C CYS A 226 -3.58 -10.51 -19.44
N SER A 227 -4.57 -11.39 -19.58
CA SER A 227 -4.41 -12.62 -20.38
C SER A 227 -4.11 -12.31 -21.85
N LEU A 228 -4.74 -11.26 -22.41
CA LEU A 228 -4.47 -10.79 -23.76
C LEU A 228 -3.06 -10.20 -23.88
N SER A 229 -2.63 -9.39 -22.92
CA SER A 229 -1.27 -8.83 -22.84
C SER A 229 -0.22 -9.95 -22.87
N VAL A 230 -0.35 -10.93 -21.99
CA VAL A 230 0.56 -12.08 -21.90
C VAL A 230 0.53 -12.91 -23.19
N ALA A 231 -0.65 -13.13 -23.77
CA ALA A 231 -0.78 -13.84 -25.04
C ALA A 231 -0.06 -13.11 -26.17
N ILE A 232 -0.20 -11.78 -26.28
CA ILE A 232 0.52 -10.97 -27.25
C ILE A 232 2.03 -11.10 -27.03
N THR A 233 2.52 -10.89 -25.81
CA THR A 233 3.95 -11.00 -25.48
C THR A 233 4.52 -12.37 -25.84
N HIS A 234 3.78 -13.46 -25.58
CA HIS A 234 4.24 -14.80 -25.94
C HIS A 234 4.13 -15.12 -27.44
N VAL A 235 3.09 -14.67 -28.14
CA VAL A 235 2.97 -14.88 -29.61
C VAL A 235 4.05 -14.11 -30.37
N THR A 236 4.45 -12.95 -29.85
CA THR A 236 5.54 -12.16 -30.44
C THR A 236 6.92 -12.79 -30.27
N MET A 237 7.06 -13.85 -29.48
CA MET A 237 8.32 -14.56 -29.25
C MET A 237 8.34 -15.92 -29.94
N VAL A 238 9.49 -16.26 -30.51
CA VAL A 238 9.66 -17.32 -31.54
C VAL A 238 9.47 -18.75 -31.00
N ASP A 239 9.48 -18.98 -29.69
CA ASP A 239 9.32 -20.31 -29.07
C ASP A 239 7.94 -20.52 -28.40
N PHE A 240 6.89 -20.69 -29.21
CA PHE A 240 5.53 -20.77 -28.69
C PHE A 240 5.11 -22.20 -28.30
N ARG A 241 5.22 -22.53 -27.00
CA ARG A 241 4.52 -23.67 -26.38
C ARG A 241 3.36 -23.17 -25.52
N LEU A 242 2.12 -23.37 -25.97
CA LEU A 242 0.89 -22.92 -25.29
C LEU A 242 0.83 -23.32 -23.81
N LEU A 243 1.29 -24.54 -23.48
CA LEU A 243 1.33 -25.02 -22.11
C LEU A 243 2.27 -24.20 -21.20
N GLN A 244 3.24 -23.47 -21.73
CA GLN A 244 4.13 -22.63 -20.91
C GLN A 244 3.52 -21.26 -20.60
N VAL A 245 2.52 -20.82 -21.36
CA VAL A 245 1.89 -19.49 -21.22
C VAL A 245 0.93 -19.43 -20.02
N ILE A 246 0.28 -20.55 -19.70
CA ILE A 246 -0.79 -20.60 -18.69
C ILE A 246 -0.34 -20.07 -17.31
N PRO A 247 0.82 -20.48 -16.75
CA PRO A 247 1.24 -19.98 -15.45
C PRO A 247 1.60 -18.49 -15.45
N TYR A 248 2.15 -17.97 -16.55
CA TYR A 248 2.41 -16.54 -16.70
C TYR A 248 1.10 -15.73 -16.72
N CYS A 249 0.06 -16.22 -17.41
CA CYS A 249 -1.26 -15.59 -17.36
C CYS A 249 -1.81 -15.52 -15.91
N ILE A 250 -1.64 -16.59 -15.13
CA ILE A 250 -2.09 -16.63 -13.73
C ILE A 250 -1.31 -15.61 -12.88
N LEU A 251 0.02 -15.57 -12.98
CA LEU A 251 0.87 -14.65 -12.22
C LEU A 251 0.62 -13.19 -12.56
N ASP A 252 0.44 -12.88 -13.85
CA ASP A 252 0.11 -11.53 -14.29
C ASP A 252 -1.28 -11.14 -13.79
N THR A 253 -2.26 -12.04 -13.91
CA THR A 253 -3.61 -11.82 -13.34
C THR A 253 -3.55 -11.56 -11.84
N ILE A 254 -2.73 -12.28 -11.07
CA ILE A 254 -2.55 -12.02 -9.62
C ILE A 254 -2.04 -10.60 -9.39
N THR A 255 -1.00 -10.18 -10.10
CA THR A 255 -0.37 -8.86 -9.95
C THR A 255 -1.36 -7.73 -10.23
N TYR A 256 -2.08 -7.82 -11.35
CA TYR A 256 -3.04 -6.79 -11.74
C TYR A 256 -4.27 -6.80 -10.84
N MET A 257 -4.78 -7.98 -10.45
CA MET A 257 -5.89 -8.08 -9.50
C MET A 257 -5.53 -7.50 -8.12
N MET A 258 -4.27 -7.58 -7.69
CA MET A 258 -3.80 -6.86 -6.51
C MET A 258 -3.85 -5.35 -6.69
N GLY A 259 -3.47 -4.84 -7.87
CA GLY A 259 -3.68 -3.43 -8.23
C GLY A 259 -5.15 -3.03 -8.24
N GLY A 260 -6.04 -3.89 -8.76
CA GLY A 260 -7.49 -3.68 -8.71
C GLY A 260 -8.05 -3.64 -7.29
N TYR A 261 -7.54 -4.49 -6.39
CA TYR A 261 -7.86 -4.46 -4.97
C TYR A 261 -7.41 -3.15 -4.30
N TRP A 262 -6.19 -2.68 -4.61
CA TRP A 262 -5.69 -1.40 -4.13
C TRP A 262 -6.57 -0.24 -4.57
N TYR A 263 -6.88 -0.21 -5.87
CA TYR A 263 -7.74 0.78 -6.50
C TYR A 263 -9.08 0.87 -5.77
N MET A 264 -9.77 -0.27 -5.60
CA MET A 264 -11.08 -0.27 -4.94
C MET A 264 -11.01 0.16 -3.48
N THR A 265 -9.94 -0.19 -2.78
CA THR A 265 -9.76 0.19 -1.37
C THR A 265 -9.53 1.71 -1.25
N CYS A 266 -8.66 2.28 -2.09
CA CYS A 266 -8.40 3.72 -2.15
C CYS A 266 -9.65 4.50 -2.58
N GLU A 267 -10.38 4.03 -3.60
CA GLU A 267 -11.63 4.66 -4.07
C GLU A 267 -12.72 4.62 -2.99
N THR A 268 -12.79 3.54 -2.21
CA THR A 268 -13.72 3.44 -1.06
C THR A 268 -13.37 4.47 0.01
N LEU A 269 -12.10 4.61 0.39
CA LEU A 269 -11.63 5.64 1.32
C LEU A 269 -11.95 7.04 0.81
N SER A 270 -11.61 7.31 -0.44
CA SER A 270 -11.80 8.58 -1.13
C SER A 270 -13.27 9.00 -1.20
N THR A 271 -14.14 8.08 -1.62
CA THR A 271 -15.58 8.33 -1.74
C THR A 271 -16.21 8.54 -0.37
N THR A 272 -15.86 7.71 0.62
CA THR A 272 -16.35 7.86 2.00
C THR A 272 -15.93 9.19 2.59
N ALA A 273 -14.68 9.64 2.37
CA ALA A 273 -14.20 10.94 2.84
C ALA A 273 -15.00 12.10 2.26
N LYS A 274 -15.33 12.07 0.96
CA LYS A 274 -16.15 13.10 0.31
C LYS A 274 -17.57 13.13 0.86
N ILE A 275 -18.21 11.96 0.98
CA ILE A 275 -19.56 11.82 1.55
C ILE A 275 -19.58 12.39 2.98
N LEU A 276 -18.60 12.00 3.79
CA LEU A 276 -18.48 12.47 5.17
C LEU A 276 -18.28 14.00 5.24
N ALA A 277 -17.44 14.56 4.37
CA ALA A 277 -17.19 16.00 4.32
C ALA A 277 -18.44 16.79 3.89
N ASP A 278 -19.19 16.30 2.90
CA ASP A 278 -20.41 16.94 2.43
C ASP A 278 -21.53 16.87 3.48
N ASP A 279 -21.65 15.76 4.20
CA ASP A 279 -22.62 15.62 5.29
C ASP A 279 -22.30 16.49 6.49
N PHE A 280 -21.02 16.55 6.84
CA PHE A 280 -20.54 17.45 7.86
C PHE A 280 -20.86 18.91 7.52
N GLN A 281 -20.58 19.34 6.28
CA GLN A 281 -20.89 20.70 5.82
C GLN A 281 -22.40 20.99 5.87
N LYS A 282 -23.24 20.03 5.49
CA LYS A 282 -24.72 20.15 5.58
C LYS A 282 -25.20 20.22 7.02
N ALA A 283 -24.65 19.38 7.90
CA ALA A 283 -25.00 19.33 9.31
C ALA A 283 -24.65 20.64 10.05
N LEU A 284 -23.67 21.41 9.54
CA LEU A 284 -23.28 22.70 10.11
C LEU A 284 -24.03 23.91 9.59
N ARG A 285 -24.73 23.81 8.45
CA ARG A 285 -25.56 24.92 7.93
C ARG A 285 -26.80 25.18 8.78
N HIS A 286 -27.28 24.17 9.48
CA HIS A 286 -28.32 24.32 10.50
C HIS A 286 -27.60 24.46 11.84
N VAL A 287 -27.84 25.55 12.57
CA VAL A 287 -27.19 25.92 13.85
C VAL A 287 -26.69 24.67 14.60
N GLY A 288 -25.40 24.39 14.47
CA GLY A 288 -24.83 23.09 14.81
C GLY A 288 -24.53 22.99 16.31
N PRO A 289 -25.16 22.08 17.06
CA PRO A 289 -24.74 21.79 18.43
C PRO A 289 -23.27 21.32 18.43
N ALA A 290 -22.46 21.78 19.39
CA ALA A 290 -21.06 21.35 19.54
C ALA A 290 -20.92 19.81 19.60
N ALA A 291 -21.94 19.11 20.13
CA ALA A 291 -22.03 17.65 20.12
C ALA A 291 -21.95 17.04 18.71
N LYS A 292 -22.61 17.63 17.71
CA LYS A 292 -22.59 17.13 16.32
C LYS A 292 -21.20 17.28 15.70
N VAL A 293 -20.50 18.38 15.96
CA VAL A 293 -19.10 18.56 15.50
C VAL A 293 -18.20 17.45 16.07
N SER A 294 -18.34 17.14 17.36
CA SER A 294 -17.56 16.10 18.03
C SER A 294 -17.84 14.70 17.45
N GLU A 295 -19.11 14.37 17.14
CA GLU A 295 -19.48 13.11 16.48
C GLU A 295 -18.80 12.96 15.11
N TYR A 296 -18.87 14.00 14.25
CA TYR A 296 -18.22 13.98 12.94
C TYR A 296 -16.69 13.95 13.02
N ARG A 297 -16.09 14.63 14.02
CA ARG A 297 -14.66 14.53 14.33
C ARG A 297 -14.27 13.10 14.64
N SER A 298 -15.06 12.39 15.45
CA SER A 298 -14.81 10.99 15.79
C SER A 298 -14.88 10.07 14.57
N LEU A 299 -15.84 10.31 13.65
CA LEU A 299 -15.94 9.59 12.38
C LEU A 299 -14.72 9.83 11.50
N TRP A 300 -14.31 11.09 11.34
CA TRP A 300 -13.14 11.42 10.55
C TRP A 300 -11.87 10.77 11.12
N LEU A 301 -11.70 10.77 12.45
CA LEU A 301 -10.57 10.09 13.10
C LEU A 301 -10.56 8.59 12.81
N ARG A 302 -11.73 7.93 12.82
CA ARG A 302 -11.86 6.51 12.45
C ARG A 302 -11.53 6.28 10.97
N LEU A 303 -11.98 7.14 10.07
CA LEU A 303 -11.66 7.05 8.64
C LEU A 303 -10.16 7.26 8.38
N SER A 304 -9.56 8.24 9.05
CA SER A 304 -8.11 8.51 9.01
C SER A 304 -7.30 7.34 9.55
N LYS A 305 -7.78 6.68 10.61
CA LYS A 305 -7.20 5.42 11.10
C LYS A 305 -7.31 4.30 10.06
N LEU A 306 -8.48 4.07 9.46
CA LEU A 306 -8.67 3.06 8.40
C LEU A 306 -7.76 3.30 7.19
N SER A 307 -7.56 4.57 6.79
CA SER A 307 -6.64 4.95 5.70
C SER A 307 -5.19 4.51 6.01
N ARG A 308 -4.71 4.79 7.23
CA ARG A 308 -3.35 4.40 7.66
C ARG A 308 -3.22 2.89 7.83
N ASP A 309 -4.19 2.26 8.48
CA ASP A 309 -4.21 0.81 8.72
C ASP A 309 -4.21 0.05 7.39
N THR A 310 -4.88 0.56 6.35
CA THR A 310 -4.85 0.02 4.98
C THR A 310 -3.42 -0.09 4.45
N GLY A 311 -2.66 0.99 4.46
CA GLY A 311 -1.27 0.98 3.99
C GLY A 311 -0.36 0.09 4.85
N PHE A 312 -0.57 0.08 6.17
CA PHE A 312 0.19 -0.75 7.09
C PHE A 312 -0.11 -2.26 6.94
N ALA A 313 -1.35 -2.61 6.65
CA ALA A 313 -1.77 -4.00 6.55
C ALA A 313 -1.24 -4.69 5.29
N THR A 314 -1.05 -3.94 4.20
CA THR A 314 -0.60 -4.47 2.91
C THR A 314 0.79 -3.95 2.53
N CYS A 315 1.57 -3.56 3.55
CA CYS A 315 2.87 -2.92 3.42
C CYS A 315 3.84 -3.76 2.58
N TYR A 316 4.01 -5.04 2.93
CA TYR A 316 4.98 -5.91 2.28
C TYR A 316 4.57 -6.24 0.86
N THR A 317 3.28 -6.52 0.64
CA THR A 317 2.79 -6.85 -0.70
C THR A 317 2.93 -5.69 -1.67
N PHE A 318 2.52 -4.46 -1.29
CA PHE A 318 2.65 -3.32 -2.19
C PHE A 318 4.09 -2.81 -2.32
N THR A 319 4.93 -2.99 -1.30
CA THR A 319 6.38 -2.72 -1.44
C THR A 319 6.99 -3.66 -2.48
N PHE A 320 6.68 -4.96 -2.39
CA PHE A 320 7.12 -5.95 -3.35
C PHE A 320 6.61 -5.65 -4.75
N ILE A 321 5.31 -5.36 -4.91
CA ILE A 321 4.71 -5.01 -6.22
C ILE A 321 5.39 -3.77 -6.82
N CYS A 322 5.61 -2.70 -6.04
CA CYS A 322 6.28 -1.49 -6.54
C CYS A 322 7.71 -1.78 -7.02
N LEU A 323 8.48 -2.58 -6.27
CA LEU A 323 9.84 -2.98 -6.67
C LEU A 323 9.85 -3.91 -7.88
N TYR A 324 8.93 -4.87 -7.93
CA TYR A 324 8.75 -5.77 -9.06
C TYR A 324 8.40 -5.00 -10.34
N LEU A 325 7.43 -4.08 -10.28
CA LEU A 325 7.06 -3.22 -11.40
C LEU A 325 8.23 -2.34 -11.82
N PHE A 326 9.00 -1.81 -10.86
CA PHE A 326 10.20 -1.05 -11.18
C PHE A 326 11.20 -1.85 -12.02
N PHE A 327 11.43 -3.11 -11.64
CA PHE A 327 12.36 -3.98 -12.34
C PHE A 327 11.85 -4.38 -13.73
N ILE A 328 10.58 -4.77 -13.85
CA ILE A 328 9.95 -5.12 -15.13
C ILE A 328 9.96 -3.94 -16.11
N ILE A 329 9.61 -2.73 -15.65
CA ILE A 329 9.61 -1.54 -16.49
C ILE A 329 11.03 -1.25 -17.00
N THR A 330 12.02 -1.29 -16.09
CA THR A 330 13.43 -1.02 -16.44
C THR A 330 13.93 -2.02 -17.48
N LEU A 331 13.73 -3.32 -17.27
CA LEU A 331 14.16 -4.34 -18.23
C LEU A 331 13.42 -4.26 -19.56
N SER A 332 12.12 -3.97 -19.54
CA SER A 332 11.32 -3.88 -20.77
C SER A 332 11.74 -2.69 -21.62
N ILE A 333 11.89 -1.51 -21.01
CA ILE A 333 12.36 -0.30 -21.73
C ILE A 333 13.79 -0.49 -22.21
N TYR A 334 14.64 -1.10 -21.39
CA TYR A 334 16.01 -1.40 -21.80
C TYR A 334 16.05 -2.32 -23.03
N GLY A 335 15.29 -3.42 -23.02
CA GLY A 335 15.21 -4.35 -24.16
C GLY A 335 14.64 -3.71 -25.43
N LEU A 336 13.79 -2.69 -25.31
CA LEU A 336 13.32 -1.88 -26.44
C LEU A 336 14.40 -0.93 -26.95
N MET A 337 15.10 -0.24 -26.04
CA MET A 337 16.14 0.73 -26.40
C MET A 337 17.37 0.06 -27.02
N SER A 338 17.73 -1.14 -26.55
CA SER A 338 18.89 -1.88 -27.08
C SER A 338 18.73 -2.32 -28.52
N GLN A 339 17.49 -2.37 -29.05
CA GLN A 339 17.17 -2.83 -30.41
C GLN A 339 16.93 -1.69 -31.40
N ILE A 340 16.91 -0.44 -30.92
CA ILE A 340 16.56 0.71 -31.77
C ILE A 340 17.57 0.92 -32.91
N SER A 341 18.80 0.43 -32.77
CA SER A 341 19.86 0.48 -33.79
C SER A 341 19.69 -0.54 -34.91
N ASP A 342 19.08 -1.70 -34.63
CA ASP A 342 18.93 -2.82 -35.57
C ASP A 342 17.55 -2.88 -36.23
N GLY A 343 16.61 -2.06 -35.76
CA GLY A 343 15.24 -1.96 -36.26
C GLY A 343 14.24 -2.74 -35.41
N PHE A 344 12.96 -2.35 -35.48
CA PHE A 344 11.90 -2.97 -34.68
C PHE A 344 11.52 -4.36 -35.23
N GLY A 345 11.72 -5.39 -34.42
CA GLY A 345 11.25 -6.74 -34.66
C GLY A 345 9.85 -6.99 -34.07
N VAL A 346 9.27 -8.15 -34.39
CA VAL A 346 7.99 -8.58 -33.83
C VAL A 346 8.06 -8.74 -32.30
N LYS A 347 9.23 -9.18 -31.77
CA LYS A 347 9.51 -9.33 -30.33
C LYS A 347 9.36 -8.04 -29.52
N ASP A 348 9.62 -6.88 -30.14
CA ASP A 348 9.57 -5.58 -29.47
C ASP A 348 8.15 -5.14 -29.15
N ILE A 349 7.16 -5.60 -29.92
CA ILE A 349 5.75 -5.34 -29.65
C ILE A 349 5.37 -5.90 -28.27
N GLY A 350 5.80 -7.12 -27.97
CA GLY A 350 5.57 -7.75 -26.67
C GLY A 350 6.19 -6.96 -25.52
N LEU A 351 7.45 -6.52 -25.67
CA LEU A 351 8.14 -5.70 -24.68
C LEU A 351 7.49 -4.33 -24.47
N ALA A 352 7.03 -3.69 -25.55
CA ALA A 352 6.34 -2.40 -25.49
C ALA A 352 5.00 -2.50 -24.75
N VAL A 353 4.22 -3.54 -25.03
CA VAL A 353 2.96 -3.80 -24.32
C VAL A 353 3.23 -4.04 -22.83
N THR A 354 4.21 -4.90 -22.48
CA THR A 354 4.58 -5.16 -21.09
C THR A 354 5.02 -3.89 -20.36
N ALA A 355 5.87 -3.06 -20.99
CA ALA A 355 6.30 -1.79 -20.42
C ALA A 355 5.12 -0.84 -20.17
N PHE A 356 4.26 -0.67 -21.17
CA PHE A 356 3.13 0.25 -21.09
C PHE A 356 2.14 -0.17 -20.00
N CYS A 357 1.75 -1.45 -19.95
CA CYS A 357 0.82 -1.94 -18.95
C CYS A 357 1.42 -1.88 -17.53
N SER A 358 2.71 -2.18 -17.37
CA SER A 358 3.40 -2.10 -16.07
C SER A 358 3.56 -0.66 -15.57
N VAL A 359 3.90 0.29 -16.45
CA VAL A 359 3.94 1.73 -16.11
C VAL A 359 2.54 2.21 -15.72
N GLY A 360 1.51 1.82 -16.48
CA GLY A 360 0.13 2.15 -16.18
C GLY A 360 -0.30 1.64 -14.80
N LEU A 361 0.01 0.38 -14.48
CA LEU A 361 -0.31 -0.21 -13.19
C LEU A 361 0.40 0.51 -12.03
N LEU A 362 1.70 0.79 -12.17
CA LEU A 362 2.46 1.54 -11.17
C LEU A 362 1.90 2.95 -10.97
N PHE A 363 1.55 3.63 -12.07
CA PHE A 363 0.90 4.93 -12.03
C PHE A 363 -0.41 4.87 -11.24
N TYR A 364 -1.30 3.93 -11.54
CA TYR A 364 -2.58 3.79 -10.83
C TYR A 364 -2.40 3.52 -9.33
N ILE A 365 -1.45 2.67 -8.94
CA ILE A 365 -1.16 2.39 -7.52
C ILE A 365 -0.76 3.68 -6.78
N CYS A 366 0.14 4.46 -7.36
CA CYS A 366 0.62 5.71 -6.77
C CYS A 366 -0.41 6.83 -6.81
N ASP A 367 -1.18 6.93 -7.90
CA ASP A 367 -2.17 7.98 -8.13
C ASP A 367 -3.37 7.85 -7.20
N GLU A 368 -3.95 6.66 -7.10
CA GLU A 368 -5.13 6.42 -6.27
C GLU A 368 -4.82 6.53 -4.78
N ALA A 369 -3.63 6.06 -4.35
CA ALA A 369 -3.21 6.24 -2.97
C ALA A 369 -3.03 7.72 -2.61
N HIS A 370 -2.46 8.51 -3.54
CA HIS A 370 -2.37 9.95 -3.39
C HIS A 370 -3.75 10.60 -3.33
N TYR A 371 -4.66 10.20 -4.22
CA TYR A 371 -6.01 10.74 -4.29
C TYR A 371 -6.83 10.43 -3.04
N ALA A 372 -6.77 9.20 -2.53
CA ALA A 372 -7.40 8.82 -1.27
C ALA A 372 -6.85 9.63 -0.08
N SER A 373 -5.52 9.73 0.03
CA SER A 373 -4.86 10.53 1.08
C SER A 373 -5.26 12.01 1.01
N PHE A 374 -5.33 12.56 -0.20
CA PHE A 374 -5.74 13.95 -0.44
C PHE A 374 -7.20 14.21 -0.06
N ASN A 375 -8.11 13.27 -0.35
CA ASN A 375 -9.51 13.44 -0.03
C ASN A 375 -9.81 13.29 1.47
N VAL A 376 -9.15 12.35 2.16
CA VAL A 376 -9.30 12.18 3.61
C VAL A 376 -8.77 13.41 4.37
N ARG A 377 -7.68 14.02 3.90
CA ARG A 377 -7.07 15.18 4.56
C ARG A 377 -7.53 16.51 3.96
N THR A 378 -7.00 16.86 2.80
CA THR A 378 -7.06 18.21 2.23
C THR A 378 -8.47 18.60 1.80
N ASN A 379 -9.21 17.68 1.18
CA ASN A 379 -10.60 17.96 0.79
C ASN A 379 -11.48 18.19 2.02
N PHE A 380 -11.36 17.32 3.02
CA PHE A 380 -12.07 17.50 4.28
C PHE A 380 -11.70 18.83 4.98
N GLN A 381 -10.42 19.16 5.06
CA GLN A 381 -9.94 20.45 5.61
C GLN A 381 -10.51 21.66 4.87
N LYS A 382 -10.52 21.64 3.52
CA LYS A 382 -11.09 22.72 2.72
C LYS A 382 -12.59 22.90 3.02
N LYS A 383 -13.33 21.80 3.15
CA LYS A 383 -14.75 21.82 3.50
C LYS A 383 -15.00 22.34 4.91
N LEU A 384 -14.14 21.97 5.86
CA LEU A 384 -14.16 22.46 7.25
C LEU A 384 -13.91 23.98 7.32
N LEU A 385 -12.91 24.49 6.58
CA LEU A 385 -12.57 25.91 6.50
C LEU A 385 -13.63 26.76 5.77
N MET A 386 -14.45 26.14 4.92
CA MET A 386 -15.53 26.83 4.20
C MET A 386 -16.77 27.05 5.08
N VAL A 387 -16.80 26.53 6.32
CA VAL A 387 -17.91 26.75 7.25
C VAL A 387 -17.78 28.15 7.86
N GLU A 388 -18.86 28.92 7.79
CA GLU A 388 -18.94 30.24 8.44
C GLU A 388 -18.99 30.10 9.96
N LEU A 389 -17.88 30.39 10.62
CA LEU A 389 -17.76 30.35 12.08
C LEU A 389 -18.52 31.48 12.80
N SER A 390 -18.84 32.56 12.08
CA SER A 390 -19.45 33.79 12.63
C SER A 390 -20.83 33.57 13.25
N TRP A 391 -21.55 32.54 12.83
CA TRP A 391 -22.90 32.21 13.31
C TRP A 391 -22.92 31.07 14.34
N MET A 392 -21.76 30.53 14.71
CA MET A 392 -21.66 29.38 15.62
C MET A 392 -21.39 29.80 17.07
N ASN A 393 -21.92 29.03 18.02
CA ASN A 393 -21.62 29.18 19.45
C ASN A 393 -20.12 29.04 19.73
N THR A 394 -19.63 29.70 20.79
CA THR A 394 -18.23 29.65 21.24
C THR A 394 -17.72 28.23 21.49
N ASP A 395 -18.56 27.35 22.02
CA ASP A 395 -18.21 25.94 22.24
C ASP A 395 -18.01 25.19 20.92
N ALA A 396 -18.86 25.47 19.93
CA ALA A 396 -18.78 24.85 18.62
C ALA A 396 -17.59 25.40 17.81
N GLN A 397 -17.23 26.68 17.97
CA GLN A 397 -15.99 27.25 17.44
C GLN A 397 -14.76 26.58 18.07
N THR A 398 -14.78 26.32 19.38
CA THR A 398 -13.67 25.63 20.07
C THR A 398 -13.52 24.20 19.58
N GLU A 399 -14.61 23.46 19.40
CA GLU A 399 -14.60 22.11 18.81
C GLU A 399 -14.10 22.12 17.36
N ILE A 400 -14.49 23.10 16.53
CA ILE A 400 -13.95 23.23 15.17
C ILE A 400 -12.45 23.51 15.19
N ASN A 401 -11.97 24.39 16.07
CA ASN A 401 -10.53 24.65 16.20
C ASN A 401 -9.76 23.39 16.65
N MET A 402 -10.32 22.62 17.59
CA MET A 402 -9.76 21.33 17.99
C MET A 402 -9.77 20.32 16.84
N PHE A 403 -10.83 20.30 16.03
CA PHE A 403 -10.92 19.43 14.87
C PHE A 403 -9.90 19.83 13.80
N LEU A 404 -9.80 21.12 13.47
CA LEU A 404 -8.84 21.64 12.50
C LEU A 404 -7.41 21.28 12.91
N ARG A 405 -7.06 21.51 14.18
CA ARG A 405 -5.77 21.09 14.74
C ARG A 405 -5.57 19.57 14.64
N ALA A 406 -6.61 18.77 14.91
CA ALA A 406 -6.53 17.32 14.76
C ALA A 406 -6.30 16.88 13.31
N THR A 407 -6.86 17.59 12.32
CA THR A 407 -6.62 17.33 10.88
C THR A 407 -5.23 17.76 10.42
N GLU A 408 -4.66 18.80 11.03
CA GLU A 408 -3.29 19.24 10.75
C GLU A 408 -2.26 18.28 11.34
N MET A 409 -2.48 17.85 12.59
CA MET A 409 -1.55 17.02 13.35
C MET A 409 -1.58 15.53 12.97
N ASN A 410 -2.66 15.02 12.37
CA ASN A 410 -2.76 13.62 11.94
C ASN A 410 -2.63 13.48 10.42
N PRO A 411 -1.44 13.21 9.87
CA PRO A 411 -1.31 12.89 8.46
C PRO A 411 -2.05 11.57 8.17
N SER A 412 -3.13 11.64 7.40
CA SER A 412 -3.88 10.46 6.93
C SER A 412 -3.28 9.86 5.65
N SER A 413 -1.99 10.10 5.40
CA SER A 413 -1.30 9.57 4.23
C SER A 413 -1.21 8.05 4.31
N ILE A 414 -1.50 7.41 3.19
CA ILE A 414 -1.33 5.97 3.05
C ILE A 414 0.18 5.70 2.93
N ASN A 415 0.77 5.24 4.04
CA ASN A 415 2.17 4.83 4.10
C ASN A 415 2.29 3.30 4.17
N LEU A 416 3.35 2.75 3.58
CA LEU A 416 3.69 1.34 3.71
C LEU A 416 4.64 1.17 4.88
N GLY A 417 4.09 0.97 6.08
CA GLY A 417 4.88 0.61 7.26
C GLY A 417 5.90 1.67 7.70
N GLY A 418 5.70 2.93 7.32
CA GLY A 418 6.64 4.04 7.60
C GLY A 418 7.88 4.10 6.70
N PHE A 419 8.05 3.19 5.73
CA PHE A 419 9.18 3.23 4.80
C PHE A 419 9.03 4.37 3.78
N PHE A 420 7.86 4.49 3.18
CA PHE A 420 7.52 5.56 2.25
C PHE A 420 6.01 5.76 2.15
N ASP A 421 5.61 6.97 1.77
CA ASP A 421 4.23 7.28 1.38
C ASP A 421 3.97 6.85 -0.06
N VAL A 422 2.88 6.13 -0.29
CA VAL A 422 2.46 5.76 -1.65
C VAL A 422 1.77 6.97 -2.28
N ASN A 423 2.51 7.70 -3.11
CA ASN A 423 2.00 8.92 -3.74
C ASN A 423 2.64 9.18 -5.12
N ARG A 424 2.18 10.26 -5.79
CA ARG A 424 2.74 10.71 -7.07
C ARG A 424 4.24 11.07 -7.00
N THR A 425 4.75 11.45 -5.83
CA THR A 425 6.19 11.74 -5.65
C THR A 425 7.01 10.45 -5.72
N LEU A 426 6.53 9.35 -5.13
CA LEU A 426 7.15 8.03 -5.28
C LEU A 426 7.22 7.62 -6.76
N PHE A 427 6.11 7.77 -7.50
CA PHE A 427 6.08 7.47 -8.94
C PHE A 427 7.13 8.26 -9.72
N LYS A 428 7.18 9.59 -9.52
CA LYS A 428 8.17 10.47 -10.16
C LYS A 428 9.60 10.07 -9.80
N SER A 429 9.85 9.78 -8.52
CA SER A 429 11.18 9.35 -8.05
C SER A 429 11.60 8.04 -8.69
N LEU A 430 10.70 7.05 -8.75
CA LEU A 430 10.98 5.77 -9.38
C LEU A 430 11.26 5.93 -10.87
N LEU A 431 10.46 6.71 -11.60
CA LEU A 431 10.72 6.99 -13.02
C LEU A 431 12.05 7.70 -13.27
N ALA A 432 12.40 8.70 -12.47
CA ALA A 432 13.68 9.39 -12.60
C ALA A 432 14.86 8.45 -12.36
N THR A 433 14.75 7.58 -11.35
CA THR A 433 15.74 6.53 -11.07
C THR A 433 15.82 5.52 -12.21
N MET A 434 14.70 5.07 -12.78
CA MET A 434 14.67 4.18 -13.95
C MET A 434 15.41 4.79 -15.12
N VAL A 435 15.10 6.04 -15.49
CA VAL A 435 15.77 6.75 -16.59
C VAL A 435 17.27 6.85 -16.34
N THR A 436 17.68 7.16 -15.11
CA THR A 436 19.11 7.23 -14.74
C THR A 436 19.79 5.87 -14.95
N TYR A 437 19.19 4.78 -14.48
CA TYR A 437 19.72 3.43 -14.71
C TYR A 437 19.75 3.05 -16.18
N LEU A 438 18.70 3.36 -16.94
CA LEU A 438 18.63 3.09 -18.37
C LEU A 438 19.74 3.79 -19.14
N VAL A 439 19.99 5.07 -18.85
CA VAL A 439 21.10 5.83 -19.46
C VAL A 439 22.44 5.17 -19.17
N VAL A 440 22.69 4.78 -17.92
CA VAL A 440 23.92 4.10 -17.53
C VAL A 440 24.08 2.75 -18.24
N LEU A 441 23.02 1.95 -18.31
CA LEU A 441 23.04 0.65 -19.00
C LEU A 441 23.30 0.80 -20.50
N LEU A 442 22.71 1.80 -21.14
CA LEU A 442 22.96 2.10 -22.56
C LEU A 442 24.39 2.58 -22.79
N GLN A 443 24.93 3.42 -21.91
CA GLN A 443 26.32 3.86 -21.99
C GLN A 443 27.29 2.68 -21.90
N PHE A 444 27.04 1.74 -20.99
CA PHE A 444 27.85 0.52 -20.91
C PHE A 444 27.77 -0.30 -22.19
N GLN A 445 26.57 -0.47 -22.76
CA GLN A 445 26.41 -1.21 -24.02
C GLN A 445 27.19 -0.56 -25.18
N ILE A 446 27.10 0.77 -25.35
CA ILE A 446 27.82 1.50 -26.41
C ILE A 446 29.34 1.45 -26.19
N SER A 447 29.80 1.38 -24.93
CA SER A 447 31.22 1.36 -24.59
C SER A 447 31.91 0.02 -24.82
N ILE A 448 31.17 -1.08 -25.00
CA ILE A 448 31.73 -2.40 -25.28
C ILE A 448 32.08 -2.45 -26.78
N PRO A 449 33.36 -2.59 -27.16
CA PRO A 449 33.74 -2.68 -28.56
C PRO A 449 33.20 -3.97 -29.18
N ASP A 450 32.57 -3.87 -30.37
CA ASP A 450 32.28 -5.01 -31.23
C ASP A 450 33.60 -5.57 -31.82
N GLU A 451 34.40 -6.31 -31.04
CA GLU A 451 35.59 -7.00 -31.56
C GLU A 451 35.29 -8.46 -31.89
N PRO A 452 35.23 -8.77 -33.20
CA PRO A 452 36.45 -9.23 -33.90
C PRO A 452 36.91 -8.31 -35.04
N SER A 453 36.20 -7.21 -35.31
CA SER A 453 36.46 -6.38 -36.51
C SER A 453 37.65 -5.43 -36.37
N ALA A 454 37.90 -4.88 -35.18
CA ALA A 454 39.04 -3.98 -34.96
C ALA A 454 40.39 -4.73 -34.83
N MET A 455 40.38 -5.94 -34.27
CA MET A 455 41.55 -6.83 -34.25
C MET A 455 41.96 -7.31 -35.66
N LEU A 456 41.01 -7.53 -36.58
CA LEU A 456 41.30 -7.89 -37.98
C LEU A 456 41.80 -6.71 -38.82
N LEU A 457 41.38 -5.48 -38.51
CA LEU A 457 41.88 -4.28 -39.17
C LEU A 457 43.31 -3.93 -38.71
N HIS A 458 43.61 -4.09 -37.42
CA HIS A 458 44.96 -3.85 -36.90
C HIS A 458 46.00 -4.84 -37.48
N ASN A 459 45.61 -6.10 -37.67
CA ASN A 459 46.49 -7.13 -38.25
C ASN A 459 46.70 -6.98 -39.77
N ARG A 460 45.83 -6.25 -40.48
CA ARG A 460 46.01 -5.93 -41.90
C ARG A 460 46.94 -4.74 -42.12
N THR A 461 47.02 -3.81 -41.18
CA THR A 461 47.91 -2.63 -41.25
C THR A 461 49.35 -2.90 -40.83
N THR A 462 49.63 -4.00 -40.14
CA THR A 462 51.00 -4.40 -39.74
C THR A 462 51.68 -5.33 -40.75
N LEU A 463 50.99 -5.73 -41.82
CA LEU A 463 51.47 -6.63 -42.87
C LEU A 463 51.68 -5.94 -44.24
N SER A 464 51.66 -4.60 -44.30
CA SER A 464 51.95 -3.82 -45.52
C SER A 464 53.27 -3.06 -45.45
#